data_AF-A0A353PKK2-F1
#
_entry.id   AF-A0A353PKK2-F1
#
_cell.length_a   1.000
_cell.length_b   1.000
_cell.length_c   1.000
_cell.angle_alpha   90.00
_cell.angle_beta   90.00
_cell.angle_gamma   90.00
#
_symmetry.space_group_name_H-M   'P 1'
#
loop_
_entity.id
_entity.type
_entity.pdbx_description
1 polymer ?
#
loop_
_entity_poly.entity_id
_entity_poly.type
_entity_poly.pdbx_seq_one_letter_code
_entity_poly.pdbx_strand_id
1 'polypeptide(L)'
;MDLFIDFVLSFAGFFILSHFLYSITGRRRKIPVIVFTVLLISSLANFFNVLSYGGSASELILYFLITVAPILLAFYTFMVFTGGVSFFKLNFGRRTLKGISSDIQTKRMLDITSYIMISVSVVLGVVAGFYQLIFVPLFVIILAVGIYFLYTNHQIISESVILFIGRNKEKIYEFPISKDKNKVYIKDFFENDMYIVDPIGIAIQINPEKKIEKHYLYWIATGDSISVKDMPLKPVSKLSYQDFIDKYEKYHYRQLFFTVGRLGNAELIKEKIIK
;
A
#
# COMPACT_ATOMS: atom_id res chain seq x y z
N MET A 1 -18.94 -21.37 -12.57
CA MET A 1 -19.18 -20.66 -11.30
C MET A 1 -18.87 -21.61 -10.14
N ASP A 2 -19.44 -22.81 -10.17
CA ASP A 2 -19.23 -23.85 -9.16
C ASP A 2 -17.76 -24.21 -8.97
N LEU A 3 -17.01 -24.43 -10.06
CA LEU A 3 -15.58 -24.72 -10.01
C LEU A 3 -14.73 -23.64 -9.30
N PHE A 4 -15.09 -22.37 -9.46
CA PHE A 4 -14.40 -21.28 -8.78
C PHE A 4 -14.77 -21.23 -7.30
N ILE A 5 -16.04 -21.45 -6.98
CA ILE A 5 -16.51 -21.52 -5.59
C ILE A 5 -15.84 -22.71 -4.88
N ASP A 6 -15.79 -23.87 -5.50
CA ASP A 6 -15.15 -25.08 -4.98
C ASP A 6 -13.65 -24.87 -4.75
N PHE A 7 -12.98 -24.18 -5.67
CA PHE A 7 -11.59 -23.78 -5.53
C PHE A 7 -11.39 -22.89 -4.30
N VAL A 8 -12.19 -21.82 -4.17
CA VAL A 8 -12.08 -20.85 -3.08
C VAL A 8 -12.40 -21.50 -1.74
N LEU A 9 -13.45 -22.31 -1.66
CA LEU A 9 -13.84 -23.03 -0.45
C LEU A 9 -12.78 -24.06 -0.05
N SER A 10 -12.21 -24.79 -1.01
CA SER A 10 -11.13 -25.75 -0.75
C SER A 10 -9.88 -25.02 -0.23
N PHE A 11 -9.46 -23.95 -0.90
CA PHE A 11 -8.33 -23.13 -0.47
C PHE A 11 -8.54 -22.57 0.94
N ALA A 12 -9.70 -21.96 1.20
CA ALA A 12 -10.03 -21.39 2.51
C ALA A 12 -10.10 -22.47 3.60
N GLY A 13 -10.69 -23.62 3.29
CA GLY A 13 -10.79 -24.76 4.21
C GLY A 13 -9.42 -25.29 4.62
N PHE A 14 -8.53 -25.54 3.65
CA PHE A 14 -7.16 -25.95 3.94
C PHE A 14 -6.41 -24.87 4.74
N PHE A 15 -6.53 -23.60 4.36
CA PHE A 15 -5.89 -22.50 5.09
C PHE A 15 -6.38 -22.40 6.55
N ILE A 16 -7.68 -22.48 6.79
CA ILE A 16 -8.25 -22.46 8.15
C ILE A 16 -7.75 -23.66 8.95
N LEU A 17 -7.74 -24.86 8.37
CA LEU A 17 -7.22 -26.07 9.01
C LEU A 17 -5.75 -25.89 9.41
N SER A 18 -4.92 -25.34 8.51
CA SER A 18 -3.51 -25.05 8.75
C SER A 18 -3.32 -24.11 9.95
N HIS A 19 -4.13 -23.07 10.01
CA HIS A 19 -4.05 -22.05 11.04
C HIS A 19 -4.57 -22.55 12.38
N PHE A 20 -5.63 -23.36 12.36
CA PHE A 20 -6.18 -24.02 13.54
C PHE A 20 -5.17 -24.99 14.16
N LEU A 21 -4.55 -25.86 13.35
CA LEU A 21 -3.49 -26.76 13.79
C LEU A 21 -2.30 -25.97 14.37
N TYR A 22 -1.92 -24.87 13.73
CA TYR A 22 -0.85 -24.00 14.21
C TYR A 22 -1.18 -23.36 15.56
N SER A 23 -2.43 -22.94 15.76
CA SER A 23 -2.91 -22.36 17.01
C SER A 23 -2.88 -23.37 18.17
N ILE A 24 -3.45 -24.56 17.97
CA ILE A 24 -3.55 -25.60 19.00
C ILE A 24 -2.17 -26.19 19.36
N THR A 25 -1.28 -26.29 18.39
CA THR A 25 0.08 -26.83 18.61
C THR A 25 1.05 -25.82 19.24
N GLY A 26 0.54 -24.74 19.81
CA GLY A 26 1.34 -23.72 20.48
C GLY A 26 2.24 -22.95 19.50
N ARG A 27 1.74 -22.66 18.30
CA ARG A 27 2.47 -21.94 17.23
C ARG A 27 3.70 -22.69 16.73
N ARG A 28 3.73 -24.03 16.86
CA ARG A 28 4.80 -24.88 16.34
C ARG A 28 4.48 -25.31 14.90
N ARG A 29 5.15 -24.69 13.93
CA ARG A 29 4.93 -24.92 12.48
C ARG A 29 5.10 -26.35 12.00
N LYS A 30 5.92 -27.17 12.68
CA LYS A 30 6.27 -28.53 12.23
C LYS A 30 5.02 -29.40 11.99
N ILE A 31 4.05 -29.33 12.89
CA ILE A 31 2.86 -30.21 12.84
C ILE A 31 1.93 -29.83 11.68
N PRO A 32 1.50 -28.56 11.51
CA PRO A 32 0.75 -28.15 10.32
C PRO A 32 1.46 -28.47 9.01
N VAL A 33 2.79 -28.29 8.95
CA VAL A 33 3.59 -28.59 7.75
C VAL A 33 3.52 -30.07 7.41
N ILE A 34 3.75 -30.96 8.39
CA ILE A 34 3.68 -32.42 8.17
C ILE A 34 2.30 -32.82 7.65
N VAL A 35 1.23 -32.33 8.28
CA VAL A 35 -0.15 -32.62 7.87
C VAL A 35 -0.39 -32.16 6.43
N PHE A 36 0.05 -30.95 6.08
CA PHE A 36 -0.07 -30.44 4.70
C PHE A 36 0.73 -31.23 3.69
N THR A 37 1.94 -31.66 4.04
CA THR A 37 2.76 -32.47 3.16
C THR A 37 2.08 -33.81 2.87
N VAL A 38 1.47 -34.45 3.88
CA VAL A 38 0.70 -35.69 3.68
C VAL A 38 -0.50 -35.46 2.76
N LEU A 39 -1.28 -34.40 3.01
CA LEU A 39 -2.43 -34.05 2.15
C LEU A 39 -2.01 -33.76 0.71
N LEU A 40 -0.92 -33.01 0.54
CA LEU A 40 -0.40 -32.68 -0.78
C LEU A 40 0.10 -33.92 -1.52
N ILE A 41 0.82 -34.81 -0.85
CA ILE A 41 1.27 -36.09 -1.43
C ILE A 41 0.06 -36.93 -1.84
N SER A 42 -0.97 -37.01 -1.00
CA SER A 42 -2.21 -37.74 -1.32
C SER A 42 -2.90 -37.16 -2.55
N SER A 43 -3.03 -35.83 -2.65
CA SER A 43 -3.65 -35.19 -3.81
C SER A 43 -2.80 -35.32 -5.08
N LEU A 44 -1.47 -35.25 -4.96
CA LEU A 44 -0.56 -35.48 -6.08
C LEU A 44 -0.62 -36.93 -6.56
N ALA A 45 -0.72 -37.92 -5.66
CA ALA A 45 -0.88 -39.32 -6.04
C ALA A 45 -2.16 -39.54 -6.84
N ASN A 46 -3.28 -38.93 -6.40
CA ASN A 46 -4.54 -38.96 -7.15
C ASN A 46 -4.41 -38.26 -8.51
N PHE A 47 -3.74 -37.11 -8.55
CA PHE A 47 -3.44 -36.40 -9.80
C PHE A 47 -2.62 -37.25 -10.78
N PHE A 48 -1.57 -37.93 -10.31
CA PHE A 48 -0.76 -38.81 -11.15
C PHE A 48 -1.52 -40.05 -11.63
N ASN A 49 -2.44 -40.59 -10.83
CA ASN A 49 -3.34 -41.63 -11.28
C ASN A 49 -4.23 -41.12 -12.42
N VAL A 50 -4.81 -39.92 -12.31
CA VAL A 50 -5.59 -39.30 -13.39
C VAL A 50 -4.74 -39.03 -14.64
N LEU A 51 -3.49 -38.60 -14.45
CA LEU A 51 -2.52 -38.42 -15.53
C LEU A 51 -2.26 -39.72 -16.31
N SER A 52 -2.24 -40.86 -15.61
CA SER A 52 -1.99 -42.17 -16.22
C SER A 52 -3.14 -42.67 -17.12
N TYR A 53 -4.35 -42.14 -16.95
CA TYR A 53 -5.50 -42.49 -17.79
C TYR A 53 -5.54 -41.76 -19.14
N GLY A 54 -4.56 -40.90 -19.43
CA GLY A 54 -4.39 -40.30 -20.77
C GLY A 54 -5.42 -39.24 -21.13
N GLY A 55 -5.94 -38.51 -20.15
CA GLY A 55 -6.87 -37.39 -20.38
C GLY A 55 -6.27 -36.26 -21.23
N SER A 56 -7.14 -35.44 -21.81
CA SER A 56 -6.71 -34.26 -22.56
C SER A 56 -5.99 -33.26 -21.64
N ALA A 57 -5.08 -32.45 -22.20
CA ALA A 57 -4.32 -31.47 -21.43
C ALA A 57 -5.23 -30.49 -20.64
N SER A 58 -6.37 -30.12 -21.22
CA SER A 58 -7.39 -29.27 -20.57
C SER A 58 -8.01 -29.92 -19.33
N GLU A 59 -8.31 -31.22 -19.38
CA GLU A 59 -8.90 -31.95 -18.25
C GLU A 59 -7.88 -32.11 -17.12
N LEU A 60 -6.61 -32.37 -17.47
CA LEU A 60 -5.52 -32.47 -16.51
C LEU A 60 -5.28 -31.14 -15.79
N ILE A 61 -5.26 -30.03 -16.53
CA ILE A 61 -5.12 -28.69 -15.93
C ILE A 61 -6.30 -28.40 -15.01
N LEU A 62 -7.52 -28.71 -15.44
CA LEU A 62 -8.72 -28.49 -14.63
C LEU A 62 -8.69 -29.33 -13.34
N TYR A 63 -8.37 -30.61 -13.45
CA TYR A 63 -8.27 -31.50 -12.30
C TYR A 63 -7.17 -31.04 -11.33
N PHE A 64 -6.01 -30.60 -11.83
CA PHE A 64 -4.95 -30.01 -11.03
C PHE A 64 -5.44 -28.77 -10.26
N LEU A 65 -6.14 -27.86 -10.96
CA LEU A 65 -6.65 -26.63 -10.40
C LEU A 65 -7.65 -26.88 -9.27
N ILE A 66 -8.45 -27.94 -9.33
CA ILE A 66 -9.46 -28.25 -8.32
C ILE A 66 -8.87 -29.03 -7.13
N THR A 67 -7.89 -29.91 -7.38
CA THR A 67 -7.46 -30.89 -6.37
C THR A 67 -6.12 -30.57 -5.72
N VAL A 68 -5.15 -30.06 -6.48
CA VAL A 68 -3.77 -29.86 -6.03
C VAL A 68 -3.47 -28.39 -5.77
N ALA A 69 -3.89 -27.51 -6.69
CA ALA A 69 -3.61 -26.08 -6.60
C ALA A 69 -4.15 -25.40 -5.33
N PRO A 70 -5.35 -25.71 -4.79
CA PRO A 70 -5.86 -25.06 -3.58
C PRO A 70 -5.01 -25.41 -2.36
N ILE A 71 -4.51 -26.66 -2.28
CA ILE A 71 -3.65 -27.13 -1.19
C ILE A 71 -2.28 -26.46 -1.27
N LEU A 72 -1.69 -26.38 -2.48
CA LEU A 72 -0.42 -25.69 -2.70
C LEU A 72 -0.50 -24.20 -2.32
N LEU A 73 -1.57 -23.51 -2.75
CA LEU A 73 -1.78 -22.10 -2.44
C LEU A 73 -2.06 -21.88 -0.95
N ALA A 74 -2.85 -22.75 -0.31
CA ALA A 74 -3.11 -22.68 1.11
C ALA A 74 -1.83 -22.90 1.92
N PHE A 75 -1.00 -23.88 1.54
CA PHE A 75 0.29 -24.15 2.16
C PHE A 75 1.26 -22.98 1.99
N TYR A 76 1.38 -22.45 0.78
CA TYR A 76 2.22 -21.29 0.49
C TYR A 76 1.78 -20.07 1.33
N THR A 77 0.49 -19.77 1.33
CA THR A 77 -0.09 -18.65 2.10
C THR A 77 0.16 -18.85 3.59
N PHE A 78 -0.09 -20.04 4.13
CA PHE A 78 0.21 -20.39 5.52
C PHE A 78 1.70 -20.16 5.87
N MET A 79 2.61 -20.60 5.00
CA MET A 79 4.04 -20.42 5.20
C MET A 79 4.48 -18.95 5.14
N VAL A 80 3.86 -18.13 4.29
CA VAL A 80 4.09 -16.67 4.27
C VAL A 80 3.56 -16.03 5.56
N PHE A 81 2.34 -16.36 5.98
CA PHE A 81 1.72 -15.80 7.19
C PHE A 81 2.43 -16.21 8.50
N THR A 82 3.01 -17.41 8.54
CA THR A 82 3.76 -17.90 9.71
C THR A 82 5.27 -17.68 9.61
N GLY A 83 5.74 -16.95 8.59
CA GLY A 83 7.15 -16.57 8.41
C GLY A 83 8.09 -17.75 8.14
N GLY A 84 7.61 -18.82 7.50
CA GLY A 84 8.34 -20.06 7.22
C GLY A 84 9.16 -20.05 5.93
N VAL A 85 8.82 -19.22 4.95
CA VAL A 85 9.55 -19.10 3.68
C VAL A 85 10.44 -17.86 3.71
N SER A 86 11.76 -18.06 3.61
CA SER A 86 12.78 -17.00 3.65
C SER A 86 12.96 -16.25 2.32
N PHE A 87 12.37 -16.72 1.22
CA PHE A 87 12.59 -16.14 -0.12
C PHE A 87 12.02 -14.72 -0.29
N PHE A 88 11.00 -14.39 0.49
CA PHE A 88 10.61 -13.02 0.74
C PHE A 88 10.61 -12.81 2.24
N LYS A 89 11.68 -12.23 2.78
CA LYS A 89 11.62 -11.57 4.09
C LYS A 89 10.68 -10.38 3.98
N LEU A 90 9.37 -10.64 3.86
CA LEU A 90 8.35 -9.73 4.34
C LEU A 90 8.51 -9.75 5.85
N ASN A 91 9.47 -8.97 6.32
CA ASN A 91 9.54 -8.57 7.70
C ASN A 91 8.23 -7.83 7.96
N PHE A 92 7.19 -8.58 8.38
CA PHE A 92 6.15 -8.00 9.20
C PHE A 92 6.84 -7.62 10.51
N GLY A 93 7.56 -6.51 10.45
CA GLY A 93 8.00 -5.79 11.63
C GLY A 93 6.78 -5.72 12.53
N ARG A 94 6.99 -6.05 13.81
CA ARG A 94 5.98 -5.89 14.86
C ARG A 94 5.17 -4.65 14.50
N ARG A 95 3.86 -4.83 14.26
CA ARG A 95 2.94 -3.70 14.07
C ARG A 95 3.04 -2.87 15.35
N THR A 96 3.94 -1.91 15.35
CA THR A 96 3.80 -0.71 16.17
C THR A 96 2.40 -0.20 15.85
N LEU A 97 1.61 0.03 16.89
CA LEU A 97 0.30 0.68 16.83
C LEU A 97 0.24 1.60 15.62
N LYS A 98 -0.72 1.34 14.72
CA LYS A 98 -0.98 1.99 13.42
C LYS A 98 -0.47 3.45 13.39
N GLY A 99 0.84 3.60 13.25
CA GLY A 99 1.51 4.88 13.20
C GLY A 99 1.37 5.32 11.77
N ILE A 100 0.95 6.55 11.56
CA ILE A 100 0.93 7.13 10.23
C ILE A 100 2.37 7.09 9.74
N SER A 101 2.59 6.39 8.62
CA SER A 101 3.90 6.25 8.02
C SER A 101 4.52 7.64 7.87
N SER A 102 5.73 7.83 8.41
CA SER A 102 6.52 9.04 8.17
C SER A 102 6.90 9.20 6.70
N ASP A 103 6.84 8.11 5.94
CA ASP A 103 7.28 8.08 4.55
C ASP A 103 6.21 8.65 3.62
N ILE A 104 6.64 9.54 2.74
CA ILE A 104 5.77 10.18 1.75
C ILE A 104 5.78 9.32 0.48
N GLN A 105 4.59 8.82 0.09
CA GLN A 105 4.37 8.28 -1.24
C GLN A 105 4.12 9.44 -2.21
N THR A 106 4.99 9.57 -3.20
CA THR A 106 4.91 10.63 -4.20
C THR A 106 3.94 10.27 -5.32
N LYS A 107 3.55 11.27 -6.10
CA LYS A 107 2.83 11.12 -7.37
C LYS A 107 3.41 10.01 -8.25
N ARG A 108 4.74 9.98 -8.41
CA ARG A 108 5.42 8.99 -9.27
C ARG A 108 5.14 7.55 -8.82
N MET A 109 5.16 7.28 -7.52
CA MET A 109 4.87 5.94 -6.99
C MET A 109 3.40 5.55 -7.24
N LEU A 110 2.48 6.50 -7.09
CA LEU A 110 1.07 6.28 -7.37
C LEU A 110 0.82 6.07 -8.88
N ASP A 111 1.55 6.77 -9.74
CA ASP A 111 1.49 6.59 -11.20
C ASP A 111 2.00 5.20 -11.60
N ILE A 112 3.16 4.78 -11.07
CA ILE A 112 3.70 3.42 -11.27
C ILE A 112 2.68 2.36 -10.81
N THR A 113 2.07 2.56 -9.64
CA THR A 113 1.06 1.64 -9.11
C THR A 113 -0.16 1.59 -10.04
N SER A 114 -0.61 2.74 -10.55
CA SER A 114 -1.73 2.82 -11.49
C SER A 114 -1.41 2.10 -12.80
N TYR A 115 -0.20 2.27 -13.34
CA TYR A 115 0.25 1.54 -14.53
C TYR A 115 0.28 0.03 -14.29
N ILE A 116 0.81 -0.42 -13.15
CA ILE A 116 0.81 -1.85 -12.78
C ILE A 116 -0.63 -2.38 -12.71
N MET A 117 -1.55 -1.65 -12.06
CA MET A 117 -2.96 -2.05 -11.99
C MET A 117 -3.59 -2.19 -13.37
N ILE A 118 -3.34 -1.22 -14.26
CA ILE A 118 -3.83 -1.27 -15.65
C ILE A 118 -3.22 -2.47 -16.38
N SER A 119 -1.90 -2.68 -16.31
CA SER A 119 -1.24 -3.82 -16.96
C SER A 119 -1.78 -5.16 -16.47
N VAL A 120 -1.94 -5.34 -15.15
CA VAL A 120 -2.53 -6.55 -14.56
C VAL A 120 -3.97 -6.74 -15.02
N SER A 121 -4.76 -5.66 -15.10
CA SER A 121 -6.13 -5.74 -15.60
C SER A 121 -6.17 -6.21 -17.06
N VAL A 122 -5.29 -5.73 -17.94
CA VAL A 122 -5.23 -6.17 -19.34
C VAL A 122 -4.93 -7.67 -19.42
N VAL A 123 -3.98 -8.17 -18.63
CA VAL A 123 -3.67 -9.61 -18.56
C VAL A 123 -4.90 -10.41 -18.10
N LEU A 124 -5.60 -9.94 -17.05
CA LEU A 124 -6.84 -10.56 -16.58
C LEU A 124 -7.95 -10.53 -17.64
N GLY A 125 -8.05 -9.47 -18.42
CA GLY A 125 -9.01 -9.35 -19.53
C GLY A 125 -8.74 -10.38 -20.63
N VAL A 126 -7.47 -10.58 -21.00
CA VAL A 126 -7.07 -11.63 -21.96
C VAL A 126 -7.44 -13.01 -21.40
N VAL A 127 -7.09 -13.31 -20.16
CA VAL A 127 -7.42 -14.59 -19.50
C VAL A 127 -8.93 -14.81 -19.44
N ALA A 128 -9.71 -13.76 -19.14
CA ALA A 128 -11.17 -13.83 -19.11
C ALA A 128 -11.76 -14.21 -20.48
N GLY A 129 -11.18 -13.68 -21.58
CA GLY A 129 -11.59 -13.99 -22.94
C GLY A 129 -11.38 -15.46 -23.35
N PHE A 130 -10.38 -16.13 -22.76
CA PHE A 130 -10.08 -17.54 -23.04
C PHE A 130 -10.73 -18.53 -22.06
N TYR A 131 -10.85 -18.18 -20.77
CA TYR A 131 -11.09 -19.18 -19.72
C TYR A 131 -12.41 -19.07 -18.96
N GLN A 132 -13.09 -17.91 -18.92
CA GLN A 132 -14.47 -17.72 -18.43
C GLN A 132 -14.83 -16.23 -18.20
N LEU A 133 -16.11 -15.88 -18.39
CA LEU A 133 -16.69 -14.55 -18.12
C LEU A 133 -16.60 -14.07 -16.65
N ILE A 134 -16.28 -14.96 -15.70
CA ILE A 134 -16.22 -14.67 -14.25
C ILE A 134 -15.11 -13.65 -13.90
N PHE A 135 -14.05 -13.56 -14.71
CA PHE A 135 -12.96 -12.61 -14.48
C PHE A 135 -13.25 -11.21 -15.06
N VAL A 136 -14.31 -11.05 -15.86
CA VAL A 136 -14.67 -9.78 -16.50
C VAL A 136 -14.99 -8.68 -15.47
N PRO A 137 -15.82 -8.91 -14.43
CA PRO A 137 -16.10 -7.86 -13.44
C PRO A 137 -14.84 -7.43 -12.68
N LEU A 138 -13.97 -8.38 -12.33
CA LEU A 138 -12.72 -8.10 -11.63
C LEU A 138 -11.77 -7.25 -12.51
N PHE A 139 -11.65 -7.61 -13.79
CA PHE A 139 -10.93 -6.84 -14.79
C PHE A 139 -11.44 -5.39 -14.86
N VAL A 140 -12.75 -5.20 -15.04
CA VAL A 140 -13.37 -3.87 -15.19
C VAL A 140 -13.12 -3.01 -13.96
N ILE A 141 -13.24 -3.58 -12.76
CA ILE A 141 -13.02 -2.85 -11.50
C ILE A 141 -11.55 -2.41 -11.39
N ILE A 142 -10.59 -3.32 -11.58
CA ILE A 142 -9.16 -2.98 -11.45
C ILE A 142 -8.76 -1.93 -12.48
N LEU A 143 -9.24 -2.07 -13.72
CA LEU A 143 -8.99 -1.10 -14.79
C LEU A 143 -9.57 0.28 -14.44
N ALA A 144 -10.84 0.33 -14.01
CA ALA A 144 -11.51 1.58 -13.65
C ALA A 144 -10.81 2.30 -12.49
N VAL A 145 -10.40 1.55 -11.45
CA VAL A 145 -9.66 2.12 -10.31
C VAL A 145 -8.29 2.62 -10.74
N GLY A 146 -7.56 1.86 -11.57
CA GLY A 146 -6.26 2.28 -12.10
C GLY A 146 -6.34 3.57 -12.93
N ILE A 147 -7.34 3.68 -13.82
CA ILE A 147 -7.59 4.90 -14.61
C ILE A 147 -7.97 6.07 -13.70
N TYR A 148 -8.83 5.84 -12.71
CA TYR A 148 -9.26 6.88 -11.76
C TYR A 148 -8.06 7.45 -10.97
N PHE A 149 -7.17 6.61 -10.47
CA PHE A 149 -5.96 7.07 -9.78
C PHE A 149 -5.02 7.83 -10.71
N LEU A 150 -4.84 7.36 -11.95
CA LEU A 150 -4.01 8.06 -12.92
C LEU A 150 -4.58 9.45 -13.26
N TYR A 151 -5.90 9.54 -13.46
CA TYR A 151 -6.59 10.81 -13.73
C TYR A 151 -6.46 11.80 -12.56
N THR A 152 -6.71 11.34 -11.33
CA THR A 152 -6.61 12.20 -10.15
C THR A 152 -5.18 12.64 -9.86
N ASN A 153 -4.18 11.78 -10.09
CA ASN A 153 -2.77 12.15 -9.96
C ASN A 153 -2.31 13.15 -11.01
N HIS A 154 -2.85 13.09 -12.23
CA HIS A 154 -2.46 14.01 -13.29
C HIS A 154 -2.74 15.48 -12.93
N GLN A 155 -3.76 15.73 -12.10
CA GLN A 155 -4.11 17.06 -11.60
C GLN A 155 -3.06 17.64 -10.65
N ILE A 156 -2.18 16.82 -10.07
CA ILE A 156 -1.13 17.25 -9.14
C ILE A 156 0.05 17.82 -9.95
N ILE A 157 0.35 19.10 -9.74
CA ILE A 157 1.48 19.78 -10.41
C ILE A 157 2.76 19.67 -9.60
N SER A 158 2.64 19.92 -8.30
CA SER A 158 3.76 20.01 -7.36
C SER A 158 3.43 19.27 -6.07
N GLU A 159 4.47 18.69 -5.50
CA GLU A 159 4.46 18.08 -4.19
C GLU A 159 5.62 18.68 -3.40
N SER A 160 5.37 19.09 -2.16
CA SER A 160 6.41 19.63 -1.28
C SER A 160 6.24 19.10 0.14
N VAL A 161 7.36 19.00 0.85
CA VAL A 161 7.39 18.69 2.27
C VAL A 161 7.57 20.00 3.02
N ILE A 162 6.66 20.25 3.97
CA ILE A 162 6.73 21.41 4.85
C ILE A 162 7.10 20.92 6.25
N LEU A 163 8.21 21.44 6.74
CA LEU A 163 8.80 21.07 8.01
C LEU A 163 8.65 22.24 8.99
N PHE A 164 7.90 22.01 10.06
CA PHE A 164 7.82 22.94 11.19
C PHE A 164 8.84 22.50 12.25
N ILE A 165 9.86 23.31 12.46
CA ILE A 165 10.95 23.02 13.39
C ILE A 165 10.81 23.90 14.65
N GLY A 166 10.85 23.27 15.83
CA GLY A 166 10.85 23.93 17.13
C GLY A 166 9.56 23.72 17.94
N ARG A 167 9.58 24.13 19.23
CA ARG A 167 8.44 23.98 20.16
C ARG A 167 7.22 24.83 19.74
N ASN A 168 7.46 26.00 19.15
CA ASN A 168 6.42 26.96 18.75
C ASN A 168 6.32 27.17 17.22
N LYS A 169 6.73 26.19 16.40
CA LYS A 169 6.72 26.30 14.92
C LYS A 169 7.55 27.49 14.39
N GLU A 170 8.67 27.80 15.05
CA GLU A 170 9.45 29.02 14.85
C GLU A 170 10.14 29.10 13.49
N LYS A 171 10.50 27.95 12.92
CA LYS A 171 11.15 27.87 11.62
C LYS A 171 10.36 26.95 10.70
N ILE A 172 10.05 27.46 9.51
CA ILE A 172 9.33 26.73 8.47
C ILE A 172 10.30 26.52 7.32
N TYR A 173 10.45 25.26 6.92
CA TYR A 173 11.24 24.89 5.76
C TYR A 173 10.37 24.19 4.74
N GLU A 174 10.62 24.48 3.47
CA GLU A 174 10.00 23.80 2.34
C GLU A 174 11.05 23.00 1.57
N PHE A 175 10.69 21.76 1.27
CA PHE A 175 11.44 20.91 0.37
C PHE A 175 10.56 20.52 -0.83
N PRO A 176 10.81 21.06 -2.03
CA PRO A 176 10.09 20.65 -3.22
C PRO A 176 10.50 19.22 -3.61
N ILE A 177 9.52 18.33 -3.75
CA ILE A 177 9.75 16.94 -4.17
C ILE A 177 9.93 16.94 -5.69
N SER A 178 11.09 16.45 -6.16
CA SER A 178 11.30 16.24 -7.59
C SER A 178 10.29 15.23 -8.14
N LYS A 179 9.76 15.50 -9.33
CA LYS A 179 8.83 14.62 -10.06
C LYS A 179 9.38 13.20 -10.25
N ASP A 180 10.70 13.05 -10.20
CA ASP A 180 11.37 11.78 -10.38
C ASP A 180 11.52 10.95 -9.09
N LYS A 181 11.27 11.50 -7.91
CA LYS A 181 11.41 10.72 -6.67
C LYS A 181 10.18 9.84 -6.44
N ASN A 182 10.41 8.57 -6.10
CA ASN A 182 9.33 7.62 -5.75
C ASN A 182 8.90 7.74 -4.27
N LYS A 183 9.86 8.01 -3.39
CA LYS A 183 9.63 8.14 -1.95
C LYS A 183 10.54 9.20 -1.37
N VAL A 184 10.08 9.83 -0.30
CA VAL A 184 10.86 10.76 0.51
C VAL A 184 10.78 10.31 1.96
N TYR A 185 11.95 10.15 2.58
CA TYR A 185 12.07 9.81 4.00
C TYR A 185 12.43 11.05 4.78
N ILE A 186 11.66 11.38 5.83
CA ILE A 186 11.94 12.57 6.64
C ILE A 186 13.31 12.48 7.34
N LYS A 187 13.77 11.26 7.64
CA LYS A 187 15.07 11.02 8.25
C LYS A 187 16.24 11.45 7.37
N ASP A 188 16.03 11.49 6.05
CA ASP A 188 17.08 11.90 5.13
C ASP A 188 17.44 13.38 5.31
N PHE A 189 16.56 14.22 5.89
CA PHE A 189 16.80 15.66 6.07
C PHE A 189 17.71 16.01 7.25
N PHE A 190 17.93 15.09 8.19
CA PHE A 190 18.63 15.36 9.46
C PHE A 190 19.92 14.56 9.59
N GLU A 191 20.93 15.14 10.24
CA GLU A 191 22.19 14.48 10.57
C GLU A 191 22.13 13.71 11.89
N ASN A 192 21.40 14.25 12.87
CA ASN A 192 21.33 13.72 14.23
C ASN A 192 20.00 12.99 14.44
N ASP A 193 19.98 11.86 15.15
CA ASP A 193 18.75 11.09 15.42
C ASP A 193 17.88 11.62 16.58
N MET A 194 18.32 12.70 17.26
CA MET A 194 17.64 13.26 18.44
C MET A 194 16.48 14.19 18.08
N TYR A 195 15.50 13.69 17.33
CA TYR A 195 14.28 14.41 16.98
C TYR A 195 13.06 13.49 16.99
N ILE A 196 11.89 14.08 17.26
CA ILE A 196 10.60 13.41 17.13
C ILE A 196 9.92 13.97 15.89
N VAL A 197 9.55 13.10 14.96
CA VAL A 197 8.77 13.46 13.75
C VAL A 197 7.32 13.09 13.97
N ASP A 198 6.47 14.10 13.99
CA ASP A 198 5.03 13.94 14.05
C ASP A 198 4.41 14.37 12.71
N PRO A 199 3.82 13.44 11.93
CA PRO A 199 3.06 13.79 10.75
C PRO A 199 1.76 14.48 11.16
N ILE A 200 1.56 15.75 10.77
CA ILE A 200 0.40 16.53 11.20
C ILE A 200 -0.74 16.47 10.17
N GLY A 201 -0.41 16.41 8.88
CA GLY A 201 -1.45 16.34 7.85
C GLY A 201 -0.97 16.64 6.43
N ILE A 202 -1.94 16.90 5.55
CA ILE A 202 -1.73 17.29 4.15
C ILE A 202 -2.56 18.54 3.87
N ALA A 203 -1.91 19.60 3.41
CA ALA A 203 -2.58 20.75 2.81
C ALA A 203 -2.67 20.54 1.30
N ILE A 204 -3.87 20.64 0.75
CA ILE A 204 -4.13 20.54 -0.69
C ILE A 204 -4.59 21.91 -1.18
N GLN A 205 -3.75 22.57 -1.96
CA GLN A 205 -4.09 23.84 -2.60
C GLN A 205 -4.61 23.58 -4.00
N ILE A 206 -5.80 24.10 -4.29
CA ILE A 206 -6.45 24.02 -5.58
C ILE A 206 -6.34 25.40 -6.21
N ASN A 207 -5.59 25.47 -7.32
CA ASN A 207 -5.47 26.67 -8.13
C ASN A 207 -6.75 26.89 -8.97
N PRO A 208 -6.98 28.11 -9.47
CA PRO A 208 -8.16 28.43 -10.30
C PRO A 208 -8.35 27.51 -11.52
N GLU A 209 -7.25 26.95 -12.05
CA GLU A 209 -7.25 25.98 -13.15
C GLU A 209 -7.55 24.53 -12.70
N LYS A 210 -8.05 24.30 -11.48
CA LYS A 210 -8.27 22.97 -10.86
C LYS A 210 -7.02 22.10 -10.73
N LYS A 211 -5.84 22.72 -10.82
CA LYS A 211 -4.56 22.08 -10.59
C LYS A 211 -4.27 22.04 -9.09
N ILE A 212 -3.66 20.95 -8.65
CA ILE A 212 -3.45 20.63 -7.25
C ILE A 212 -1.97 20.76 -6.89
N GLU A 213 -1.71 21.43 -5.78
CA GLU A 213 -0.42 21.44 -5.08
C GLU A 213 -0.60 20.74 -3.74
N LYS A 214 0.24 19.74 -3.46
CA LYS A 214 0.15 18.94 -2.23
C LYS A 214 1.33 19.23 -1.32
N HIS A 215 1.04 19.76 -0.14
CA HIS A 215 2.04 20.04 0.88
C HIS A 215 1.88 19.03 2.02
N TYR A 216 2.89 18.20 2.23
CA TYR A 216 2.93 17.23 3.31
C TYR A 216 3.51 17.89 4.56
N LEU A 217 2.73 17.94 5.64
CA LEU A 217 3.05 18.72 6.83
C LEU A 217 3.61 17.83 7.94
N TYR A 218 4.80 18.18 8.43
CA TYR A 218 5.47 17.49 9.52
C TYR A 218 5.89 18.46 10.60
N TRP A 219 5.65 18.08 11.85
CA TRP A 219 6.22 18.73 13.01
C TRP A 219 7.44 17.97 13.47
N ILE A 220 8.53 18.69 13.69
CA ILE A 220 9.76 18.14 14.23
C ILE A 220 10.03 18.81 15.57
N ALA A 221 9.86 18.02 16.63
CA ALA A 221 10.15 18.44 17.99
C ALA A 221 11.58 18.04 18.36
N THR A 222 12.39 19.02 18.77
CA THR A 222 13.80 18.80 19.16
C THR A 222 14.12 19.44 20.49
N GLY A 223 15.03 18.80 21.23
CA GLY A 223 15.59 19.33 22.49
C GLY A 223 16.72 20.32 22.26
N ASP A 224 17.55 20.07 21.24
CA ASP A 224 18.76 20.86 20.91
C ASP A 224 18.67 21.50 19.50
N SER A 225 19.71 22.26 19.13
CA SER A 225 19.88 22.81 17.78
C SER A 225 20.01 21.70 16.73
N ILE A 226 19.15 21.74 15.71
CA ILE A 226 19.15 20.75 14.63
C ILE A 226 20.24 21.09 13.61
N SER A 227 21.13 20.14 13.34
CA SER A 227 21.96 20.12 12.14
C SER A 227 21.16 19.53 10.99
N VAL A 228 20.79 20.41 10.07
CA VAL A 228 20.11 20.05 8.82
C VAL A 228 21.19 19.70 7.80
N LYS A 229 21.05 18.57 7.08
CA LYS A 229 21.99 18.22 6.01
C LYS A 229 22.00 19.29 4.91
N ASP A 230 23.05 19.31 4.08
CA ASP A 230 23.14 20.08 2.82
C ASP A 230 22.11 19.60 1.76
N MET A 231 20.84 19.60 2.11
CA MET A 231 19.71 19.41 1.22
C MET A 231 19.06 20.77 0.95
N PRO A 232 18.40 20.97 -0.21
CA PRO A 232 17.79 22.24 -0.58
C PRO A 232 16.51 22.53 0.21
N LEU A 233 16.62 22.63 1.54
CA LEU A 233 15.58 23.12 2.42
C LEU A 233 15.56 24.63 2.35
N LYS A 234 14.50 25.17 1.75
CA LYS A 234 14.33 26.62 1.60
C LYS A 234 13.57 27.14 2.82
N PRO A 235 14.10 28.12 3.56
CA PRO A 235 13.33 28.76 4.61
C PRO A 235 12.15 29.52 3.98
N VAL A 236 10.95 29.34 4.54
CA VAL A 236 9.74 30.02 4.09
C VAL A 236 9.25 30.92 5.21
N SER A 237 9.06 32.20 4.91
CA SER A 237 8.60 33.19 5.89
C SER A 237 7.09 33.10 6.16
N LYS A 238 6.28 32.77 5.14
CA LYS A 238 4.83 32.68 5.28
C LYS A 238 4.24 31.68 4.28
N LEU A 239 3.42 30.75 4.78
CA LEU A 239 2.58 29.87 3.96
C LEU A 239 1.24 30.55 3.66
N SER A 240 0.65 30.27 2.50
CA SER A 240 -0.66 30.83 2.09
C SER A 240 -1.80 30.48 3.05
N TYR A 241 -1.67 29.37 3.78
CA TYR A 241 -2.66 28.85 4.74
C TYR A 241 -2.15 28.92 6.19
N GLN A 242 -1.19 29.80 6.49
CA GLN A 242 -0.60 29.94 7.83
C GLN A 242 -1.66 30.07 8.93
N ASP A 243 -2.73 30.82 8.66
CA ASP A 243 -3.83 31.09 9.60
C ASP A 243 -4.66 29.84 9.94
N PHE A 244 -4.53 28.76 9.17
CA PHE A 244 -5.24 27.49 9.38
C PHE A 244 -4.35 26.39 9.95
N ILE A 245 -3.08 26.67 10.26
CA ILE A 245 -2.15 25.64 10.77
C ILE A 245 -2.66 25.07 12.10
N ASP A 246 -3.32 25.86 12.93
CA ASP A 246 -3.84 25.41 14.23
C ASP A 246 -4.97 24.38 14.12
N LYS A 247 -5.57 24.23 12.92
CA LYS A 247 -6.51 23.14 12.65
C LYS A 247 -5.84 21.77 12.54
N TYR A 248 -4.53 21.72 12.27
CA TYR A 248 -3.78 20.48 12.26
C TYR A 248 -3.35 20.12 13.69
N GLU A 249 -4.10 19.23 14.33
CA GLU A 249 -3.80 18.78 15.68
C GLU A 249 -2.71 17.68 15.69
N LYS A 250 -1.87 17.68 16.74
CA LYS A 250 -0.74 16.75 16.92
C LYS A 250 -1.10 15.26 16.79
N TYR A 251 -2.36 14.89 17.02
CA TYR A 251 -2.80 13.50 17.08
C TYR A 251 -3.87 13.13 16.06
N HIS A 252 -4.29 14.08 15.22
CA HIS A 252 -5.30 13.84 14.18
C HIS A 252 -4.74 14.27 12.84
N TYR A 253 -4.32 13.29 12.05
CA TYR A 253 -3.88 13.56 10.70
C TYR A 253 -5.06 14.03 9.86
N ARG A 254 -4.97 15.29 9.43
CA ARG A 254 -6.04 15.95 8.69
C ARG A 254 -5.59 16.25 7.27
N GLN A 255 -6.55 16.17 6.36
CA GLN A 255 -6.40 16.62 5.00
C GLN A 255 -7.32 17.83 4.81
N LEU A 256 -6.73 19.01 4.62
CA LEU A 256 -7.47 20.25 4.40
C LEU A 256 -7.33 20.67 2.93
N PHE A 257 -8.44 21.08 2.34
CA PHE A 257 -8.52 21.55 0.97
C PHE A 257 -8.70 23.06 0.95
N PHE A 258 -7.82 23.74 0.23
CA PHE A 258 -7.80 25.17 0.10
C PHE A 258 -7.98 25.60 -1.34
N THR A 259 -8.67 26.71 -1.57
CA THR A 259 -8.63 27.46 -2.83
C THR A 259 -7.71 28.64 -2.65
N VAL A 260 -6.72 28.79 -3.53
CA VAL A 260 -5.83 29.96 -3.49
C VAL A 260 -6.45 31.05 -4.36
N GLY A 261 -6.85 32.15 -3.72
CA GLY A 261 -7.35 33.33 -4.42
C GLY A 261 -6.23 34.04 -5.20
N ARG A 262 -6.58 34.94 -6.13
CA ARG A 262 -5.60 35.71 -6.93
C ARG A 262 -4.63 36.55 -6.08
N LEU A 263 -4.98 36.83 -4.83
CA LEU A 263 -4.18 37.59 -3.86
C LEU A 263 -3.21 36.71 -3.03
N GLY A 264 -3.13 35.40 -3.30
CA GLY A 264 -2.22 34.47 -2.63
C GLY A 264 -2.69 33.94 -1.27
N ASN A 265 -3.84 34.41 -0.77
CA ASN A 265 -4.46 33.89 0.45
C ASN A 265 -5.28 32.62 0.16
N ALA A 266 -5.16 31.63 1.05
CA ALA A 266 -5.87 30.36 0.94
C ALA A 266 -7.19 30.39 1.71
N GLU A 267 -8.30 30.01 1.06
CA GLU A 267 -9.60 29.83 1.69
C GLU A 267 -9.89 28.35 1.89
N LEU A 268 -10.34 27.95 3.08
CA LEU A 268 -10.65 26.55 3.39
C LEU A 268 -11.99 26.13 2.76
N ILE A 269 -11.97 25.12 1.91
CA ILE A 269 -13.14 24.57 1.22
C ILE A 269 -13.71 23.37 1.98
N LYS A 270 -12.81 22.46 2.40
CA LYS A 270 -13.19 21.16 2.94
C LYS A 270 -12.15 20.64 3.92
N GLU A 271 -12.65 19.96 4.93
CA GLU A 271 -11.84 19.25 5.92
C GLU A 271 -12.17 17.75 5.90
N LYS A 272 -11.14 16.91 6.00
CA LYS A 272 -11.29 15.46 6.13
C LYS A 272 -10.33 14.93 7.19
N ILE A 273 -10.87 14.26 8.21
CA ILE A 273 -10.08 13.56 9.23
C ILE A 273 -9.71 12.18 8.68
N ILE A 274 -8.43 11.83 8.74
CA ILE A 274 -7.90 10.52 8.36
C ILE A 274 -7.64 9.75 9.66
N LYS A 275 -8.47 8.73 9.94
CA LYS A 275 -8.35 7.83 11.11
C LYS A 275 -7.61 6.54 10.76
#